data_AF-A0A7C8M1K4-F1
#
_entry.id   AF-A0A7C8M1K4-F1
#
_cell.length_a   1.000
_cell.length_b   1.000
_cell.length_c   1.000
_cell.angle_alpha   90.00
_cell.angle_beta   90.00
_cell.angle_gamma   90.00
#
_symmetry.space_group_name_H-M   'P 1'
#
loop_
_entity.id
_entity.type
_entity.pdbx_description
1 polymer ?
#
loop_
_entity_poly.entity_id
_entity_poly.type
_entity_poly.pdbx_seq_one_letter_code
_entity_poly.pdbx_strand_id
1 'polypeptide(L)'
;NLRRHTKYQHEPFRLYACEICRKEYKRKDALLKHVYQKHGTDLGVNRDETKRINEACDSCRERKLRCDGSRPTCGTCKRLTHDCTY
;
A
#
# COMPACT_ATOMS: atom_id res chain seq x y z
N ASN A 1 -10.70 -37.10 -24.82
CA ASN A 1 -10.94 -37.17 -23.36
C ASN A 1 -9.64 -37.04 -22.57
N LEU A 2 -9.10 -35.82 -22.44
CA LEU A 2 -7.94 -35.55 -21.58
C LEU A 2 -8.13 -34.21 -20.85
N ARG A 3 -9.25 -34.11 -20.11
CA ARG A 3 -9.50 -33.08 -19.09
C ARG A 3 -8.70 -33.38 -17.81
N ARG A 4 -7.40 -33.67 -17.90
CA ARG A 4 -6.61 -33.99 -16.69
C ARG A 4 -5.08 -33.99 -16.86
N HIS A 5 -4.54 -33.06 -17.66
CA HIS A 5 -3.09 -32.83 -17.70
C HIS A 5 -2.82 -31.45 -17.05
N THR A 6 -2.74 -31.43 -15.71
CA THR A 6 -1.47 -31.22 -15.00
C THR A 6 -0.77 -29.92 -15.40
N LYS A 7 -1.25 -28.78 -14.89
CA LYS A 7 -0.48 -27.50 -14.91
C LYS A 7 0.03 -27.11 -13.52
N TYR A 8 0.17 -28.09 -12.63
CA TYR A 8 0.86 -27.96 -11.35
C TYR A 8 2.34 -28.38 -11.44
N GLN A 9 2.87 -28.65 -12.64
CA GLN A 9 4.26 -29.06 -12.84
C GLN A 9 4.97 -28.35 -13.99
N HIS A 10 4.85 -27.03 -14.00
CA HIS A 10 5.99 -26.15 -14.28
C HIS A 10 5.92 -24.99 -13.27
N GLU A 11 6.39 -25.22 -12.04
CA GLU A 11 6.68 -24.22 -11.01
C GLU A 11 8.21 -24.18 -10.82
N PRO A 12 8.86 -23.04 -10.48
CA PRO A 12 8.32 -21.81 -9.90
C PRO A 12 8.95 -20.53 -10.53
N PHE A 13 8.34 -20.00 -11.58
CA PHE A 13 8.32 -18.55 -11.81
C PHE A 13 6.93 -18.24 -12.33
N ARG A 14 5.94 -18.30 -11.43
CA ARG A 14 4.58 -17.86 -11.71
C ARG A 14 4.65 -16.36 -12.00
N LEU A 15 4.90 -16.03 -13.27
CA LEU A 15 4.90 -14.66 -13.74
C LEU A 15 3.54 -14.08 -13.34
N TYR A 16 3.59 -12.90 -12.75
CA TYR A 16 2.41 -12.20 -12.29
C TYR A 16 1.69 -11.70 -13.53
N ALA A 17 0.70 -12.46 -14.01
CA ALA A 17 -0.05 -12.15 -15.21
C ALA A 17 -1.28 -11.29 -14.89
N CYS A 18 -1.55 -10.29 -15.72
CA CYS A 18 -2.75 -9.48 -15.61
C CYS A 18 -3.97 -10.28 -16.10
N GLU A 19 -5.03 -10.38 -15.30
CA GLU A 19 -6.23 -11.11 -15.70
C GLU A 19 -7.05 -10.39 -16.78
N ILE A 20 -6.82 -9.09 -16.96
CA ILE A 20 -7.56 -8.22 -17.88
C ILE A 20 -6.90 -8.18 -19.27
N CYS A 21 -5.57 -8.10 -19.34
CA CYS A 21 -4.85 -8.04 -20.63
C CYS A 21 -3.80 -9.15 -20.82
N ARG A 22 -3.69 -10.10 -19.89
CA ARG A 22 -2.76 -11.25 -19.91
C ARG A 22 -1.28 -10.92 -20.04
N LYS A 23 -0.88 -9.67 -19.80
CA LYS A 23 0.54 -9.29 -19.73
C LYS A 23 1.21 -9.94 -18.54
N GLU A 24 2.38 -10.51 -18.77
CA GLU A 24 3.17 -11.23 -17.78
C GLU A 24 4.25 -10.31 -17.19
N TYR A 25 4.37 -10.33 -15.86
CA TYR A 25 5.34 -9.52 -15.13
C TYR A 25 6.24 -10.40 -14.26
N LYS A 26 7.52 -10.04 -14.20
CA LYS A 26 8.52 -10.74 -13.36
C LYS A 26 8.25 -10.58 -11.86
N ARG A 27 7.47 -9.59 -11.44
CA ARG A 27 7.21 -9.25 -10.03
C ARG A 27 5.77 -8.75 -9.81
N LYS A 28 5.25 -8.99 -8.60
CA LYS A 28 3.88 -8.62 -8.19
C LYS A 28 3.65 -7.11 -8.22
N ASP A 29 4.61 -6.32 -7.76
CA ASP A 29 4.52 -4.86 -7.73
C ASP A 29 4.42 -4.25 -9.14
N ALA A 30 5.14 -4.83 -10.10
CA ALA A 30 5.08 -4.45 -11.51
C ALA A 30 3.71 -4.78 -12.12
N LEU A 31 3.15 -5.95 -11.79
CA LEU A 31 1.77 -6.28 -12.17
C LEU A 31 0.78 -5.30 -11.54
N LEU A 32 0.82 -5.08 -10.22
CA LEU A 32 -0.08 -4.15 -9.53
C LEU A 32 0.01 -2.72 -10.09
N LYS A 33 1.21 -2.22 -10.36
CA LYS A 33 1.43 -0.92 -10.99
C LYS A 33 0.86 -0.88 -12.42
N HIS A 34 0.99 -1.96 -13.19
CA HIS A 34 0.36 -2.05 -14.51
C HIS A 34 -1.16 -2.03 -14.42
N VAL A 35 -1.74 -2.85 -13.55
CA VAL A 35 -3.19 -2.95 -13.40
C VAL A 35 -3.77 -1.63 -12.89
N TYR A 36 -3.13 -0.96 -11.92
CA TYR A 36 -3.53 0.36 -11.45
C TYR A 36 -3.51 1.42 -12.57
N GLN A 37 -2.42 1.52 -13.33
CA GLN A 37 -2.28 2.57 -14.36
C GLN A 37 -3.03 2.29 -15.68
N LYS A 38 -3.30 1.02 -16.01
CA LYS A 38 -3.89 0.63 -17.31
C LYS A 38 -5.30 0.06 -17.20
N HIS A 39 -5.70 -0.43 -16.02
CA HIS A 39 -7.00 -1.06 -15.80
C HIS A 39 -7.77 -0.49 -14.61
N GLY A 40 -7.15 0.32 -13.75
CA GLY A 40 -7.82 1.01 -12.65
C GLY A 40 -8.46 0.10 -11.60
N THR A 41 -7.99 -1.14 -11.40
CA THR A 41 -8.64 -2.07 -10.46
C THR A 41 -8.52 -1.59 -9.03
N ASP A 42 -9.66 -1.45 -8.37
CA ASP A 42 -9.84 -1.17 -6.95
C ASP A 42 -9.59 -2.42 -6.09
N LEU A 43 -8.51 -3.17 -6.34
CA LEU A 43 -8.06 -4.10 -5.32
C LEU A 43 -7.56 -3.24 -4.16
N GLY A 44 -8.40 -3.08 -3.14
CA GLY A 44 -8.22 -2.33 -1.89
C GLY A 44 -7.02 -2.77 -1.05
N VAL A 45 -5.86 -2.95 -1.66
CA VAL A 45 -4.57 -2.81 -1.02
C VAL A 45 -4.46 -1.33 -0.70
N ASN A 46 -4.90 -1.01 0.52
CA ASN A 46 -4.82 0.29 1.15
C ASN A 46 -3.32 0.66 1.25
N ARG A 47 -2.76 1.13 0.15
CA ARG A 47 -1.37 1.61 0.02
C ARG A 47 -1.23 3.05 0.51
N ASP A 48 -2.23 3.54 1.25
CA ASP A 48 -2.29 4.86 1.83
C ASP A 48 -2.42 4.77 3.36
N GLU A 49 -1.49 4.12 4.05
CA GLU A 49 -1.35 4.39 5.50
C GLU A 49 0.08 4.26 6.03
N THR A 50 1.05 4.62 5.22
CA THR A 50 2.19 5.35 5.78
C THR A 50 2.29 6.62 4.96
N LYS A 51 1.34 7.53 5.16
CA LYS A 51 1.58 8.94 4.87
C LYS A 51 2.85 9.28 5.65
N ARG A 52 4.00 9.29 4.97
CA ARG A 52 5.21 9.91 5.50
C ARG A 52 4.83 11.37 5.61
N ILE A 53 4.40 11.74 6.80
CA ILE A 53 4.11 13.12 7.10
C ILE A 53 5.44 13.84 6.91
N ASN A 54 5.44 14.85 6.04
CA ASN A 54 6.63 15.67 5.84
C ASN A 54 6.87 16.57 7.07
N GLU A 55 5.80 16.84 7.82
CA GLU A 55 5.76 17.73 8.97
C GLU A 55 5.08 17.05 10.16
N ALA A 56 5.82 16.95 11.27
CA ALA A 56 5.27 16.63 12.57
C ALA A 56 4.70 17.91 13.20
N CYS A 57 3.68 17.77 14.04
CA CYS A 57 3.08 18.87 14.79
C CYS A 57 4.14 19.57 15.69
N ASP A 58 3.97 20.84 16.03
CA ASP A 58 4.95 21.60 16.83
C ASP A 58 5.14 20.97 18.21
N SER A 59 4.03 20.66 18.89
CA SER A 59 3.99 19.89 20.15
C SER A 59 4.75 18.54 20.07
N CYS A 60 4.78 17.91 18.88
CA CYS A 60 5.42 16.63 18.63
C CYS A 60 6.91 16.80 18.32
N ARG A 61 7.25 17.87 17.58
CA ARG A 61 8.63 18.26 17.25
C ARG A 61 9.40 18.62 18.52
N GLU A 62 8.81 19.48 19.36
CA GLU A 62 9.42 19.91 20.62
C GLU A 62 9.64 18.74 21.59
N ARG A 63 8.63 17.87 21.72
CA ARG A 63 8.68 16.71 22.62
C ARG A 63 9.37 15.48 22.01
N LYS A 64 9.86 15.58 20.76
CA LYS A 64 10.48 14.48 19.99
C LYS A 64 9.61 13.22 19.94
N LEU A 65 8.30 13.40 19.84
CA LEU A 65 7.32 12.32 19.78
C LEU A 65 6.99 11.97 18.32
N ARG A 66 6.67 10.70 18.08
CA ARG A 66 6.17 10.26 16.79
C ARG A 66 4.82 10.94 16.53
N CYS A 67 4.77 11.77 15.48
CA CYS A 67 3.55 12.35 14.97
C CYS A 67 3.01 11.44 13.85
N ASP A 68 1.71 11.20 13.87
CA ASP A 68 0.96 10.49 12.82
C ASP A 68 0.33 11.44 11.79
N GLY A 69 0.39 12.77 12.03
CA GLY A 69 -0.06 13.81 11.11
C GLY A 69 -1.56 13.85 10.85
N SER A 70 -2.36 13.19 11.70
CA SER A 70 -3.82 13.24 11.63
C SER A 70 -4.32 14.66 11.93
N ARG A 71 -5.02 15.30 10.98
CA ARG A 71 -5.68 16.61 11.20
C ARG A 71 -7.10 16.39 11.73
N PRO A 72 -7.60 17.18 12.70
CA PRO A 72 -7.01 18.41 13.25
C PRO A 72 -5.98 18.19 14.37
N THR A 73 -5.94 17.01 14.99
CA THR A 73 -5.07 16.71 16.12
C THR A 73 -4.39 15.37 15.91
N CYS A 74 -3.06 15.35 16.03
CA CYS A 74 -2.28 14.13 15.91
C CYS A 74 -2.74 13.10 16.95
N GLY A 75 -2.74 11.81 16.62
CA GLY A 75 -3.13 10.71 17.50
C GLY A 75 -2.34 10.70 18.81
N THR A 76 -1.04 11.00 18.75
CA THR A 76 -0.21 11.18 19.96
C THR A 76 -0.71 12.32 20.85
N CYS A 77 -1.06 13.46 20.26
CA CYS A 77 -1.52 14.67 20.93
C CYS A 77 -2.92 14.47 21.52
N LYS A 78 -3.79 13.78 20.78
CA LYS A 78 -5.13 13.37 21.20
C LYS A 78 -5.08 12.47 22.42
N ARG A 79 -4.16 11.50 22.45
CA ARG A 79 -3.99 10.58 23.60
C ARG A 79 -3.44 11.29 24.83
N LEU A 80 -2.51 12.24 24.63
CA LEU A 80 -1.88 12.98 25.72
C LEU A 80 -2.69 14.22 26.16
N THR A 81 -3.81 14.51 25.50
CA THR A 81 -4.63 15.72 25.74
C THR A 81 -3.78 16.99 25.70
N HIS A 82 -2.92 17.09 24.67
CA HIS A 82 -2.08 18.26 24.45
C HIS A 82 -2.60 19.09 23.29
N ASP A 83 -2.40 20.41 23.40
CA ASP A 83 -2.66 21.34 22.31
C ASP A 83 -1.78 21.00 21.10
N CYS A 84 -2.43 20.65 20.00
CA CYS A 84 -1.79 20.19 18.78
C CYS A 84 -1.82 21.30 17.75
N THR A 85 -0.71 22.01 17.67
CA THR A 85 -0.40 22.99 16.63
C THR A 85 0.46 22.32 15.55
N TYR A 86 0.24 22.69 14.29
CA TYR A 86 0.98 22.18 13.13
C TYR A 86 1.86 23.26 12.54
#